data_AF-A0A448Q7M0-F1
#
_entry.id   AF-A0A448Q7M0-F1
#
_cell.length_a   1.000
_cell.length_b   1.000
_cell.length_c   1.000
_cell.angle_alpha   90.00
_cell.angle_beta   90.00
_cell.angle_gamma   90.00
#
_symmetry.space_group_name_H-M   'P 1'
#
loop_
_entity.id
_entity.type
_entity.pdbx_description
1 polymer ?
#
loop_
_entity_poly.entity_id
_entity_poly.type
_entity_poly.pdbx_seq_one_letter_code
_entity_poly.pdbx_strand_id
1 'polypeptide(L)'
;MQMSLSFKQSAKHLGISFSHYDIDGHLIDASPTSIDYFIEQLQFPPNIGQNQPFQDVICAFENEPIHDDLTAFSSPPDASLRYQLLDKQNQIQFEKTMPYSTALSLPALPFSYYRLMLFVAQQMRKCNRL
;
A
#
# COMPACT_ATOMS: atom_id res chain seq x y z
N MET A 1 -6.93 13.10 -31.60
CA MET A 1 -6.09 13.91 -30.67
C MET A 1 -5.07 12.96 -30.06
N GLN A 2 -3.77 13.17 -30.29
CA GLN A 2 -2.73 12.25 -29.82
C GLN A 2 -2.35 12.62 -28.37
N MET A 3 -2.72 11.77 -27.41
CA MET A 3 -2.34 11.96 -26.00
C MET A 3 -0.82 11.85 -25.84
N SER A 4 -0.23 12.77 -25.06
CA SER A 4 1.19 12.72 -24.74
C SER A 4 1.54 11.47 -23.91
N LEU A 5 2.80 11.06 -23.96
CA LEU A 5 3.29 9.90 -23.18
C LEU A 5 3.19 10.15 -21.67
N SER A 6 3.49 11.37 -21.22
CA SER A 6 3.38 11.76 -19.81
C SER A 6 1.94 11.66 -19.30
N PHE A 7 0.97 12.09 -20.12
CA PHE A 7 -0.45 11.99 -19.80
C PHE A 7 -0.89 10.53 -19.59
N LYS A 8 -0.47 9.65 -20.50
CA LYS A 8 -0.79 8.22 -20.39
C LYS A 8 -0.18 7.57 -19.15
N GLN A 9 1.03 7.98 -18.79
CA GLN A 9 1.74 7.48 -17.61
C GLN A 9 1.04 7.91 -16.31
N SER A 10 0.63 9.19 -16.20
CA SER A 10 -0.08 9.69 -15.02
C SER A 10 -1.40 8.97 -14.79
N ALA A 11 -2.22 8.83 -15.83
CA ALA A 11 -3.49 8.08 -15.73
C ALA A 11 -3.28 6.62 -15.33
N LYS A 12 -2.30 5.94 -15.94
CA LYS A 12 -1.97 4.54 -15.61
C LYS A 12 -1.54 4.39 -14.15
N HIS A 13 -0.71 5.30 -13.63
CA HIS A 13 -0.25 5.27 -12.24
C HIS A 13 -1.42 5.43 -11.25
N LEU A 14 -2.44 6.20 -11.62
CA LEU A 14 -3.66 6.39 -10.82
C LEU A 14 -4.71 5.29 -11.04
N GLY A 15 -4.42 4.26 -11.84
CA GLY A 15 -5.36 3.17 -12.14
C GLY A 15 -6.51 3.57 -13.07
N ILE A 16 -6.37 4.66 -13.82
CA ILE A 16 -7.41 5.14 -14.75
C ILE A 16 -7.29 4.37 -16.08
N SER A 17 -8.38 3.70 -16.47
CA SER A 17 -8.49 3.07 -17.78
C SER A 17 -8.84 4.09 -18.87
N PHE A 18 -8.31 3.88 -20.08
CA PHE A 18 -8.60 4.71 -21.25
C PHE A 18 -9.86 4.27 -22.02
N SER A 19 -10.38 3.09 -21.69
CA SER A 19 -11.59 2.56 -22.32
C SER A 19 -12.25 1.53 -21.42
N HIS A 20 -13.53 1.25 -21.70
CA HIS A 20 -14.29 0.20 -21.05
C HIS A 20 -15.37 -0.31 -21.99
N TYR A 21 -15.93 -1.49 -21.68
CA TYR A 21 -17.14 -1.95 -22.32
C TYR A 21 -18.35 -1.41 -21.57
N ASP A 22 -19.32 -0.86 -22.30
CA ASP A 22 -20.61 -0.52 -21.73
C ASP A 22 -21.46 -1.76 -21.43
N ILE A 23 -22.65 -1.55 -20.87
CA ILE A 23 -23.57 -2.64 -20.48
C ILE A 23 -24.09 -3.45 -21.68
N ASP A 24 -24.04 -2.88 -22.89
CA ASP A 24 -24.45 -3.53 -24.13
C ASP A 24 -23.26 -4.20 -24.85
N GLY A 25 -22.05 -4.10 -24.27
CA GLY A 25 -20.83 -4.71 -24.79
C GLY A 25 -20.12 -3.87 -25.86
N HIS A 26 -20.45 -2.60 -26.03
CA HIS A 26 -19.72 -1.71 -26.92
C HIS A 26 -18.45 -1.19 -26.26
N LEU A 27 -17.33 -1.19 -26.99
CA LEU A 27 -16.10 -0.56 -26.53
C LEU A 27 -16.23 0.96 -26.60
N ILE A 28 -16.10 1.62 -25.45
CA ILE A 28 -16.15 3.08 -25.31
C ILE A 28 -14.78 3.60 -24.88
N ASP A 29 -14.21 4.50 -25.69
CA ASP A 29 -12.99 5.23 -25.36
C ASP A 29 -13.32 6.46 -24.48
N ALA A 30 -12.54 6.64 -23.42
CA ALA A 30 -12.63 7.82 -22.56
C ALA A 30 -12.10 9.05 -23.29
N SER A 31 -12.83 10.16 -23.18
CA SER A 31 -12.36 11.43 -23.76
C SER A 31 -11.11 11.94 -23.02
N PRO A 32 -10.17 12.63 -23.70
CA PRO A 32 -9.01 13.22 -23.03
C PRO A 32 -9.40 14.13 -21.86
N THR A 33 -10.43 14.96 -22.03
CA THR A 33 -10.93 15.87 -21.00
C THR A 33 -11.46 15.13 -19.76
N SER A 34 -12.10 13.98 -19.93
CA SER A 34 -12.55 13.16 -18.81
C SER A 34 -11.36 12.58 -18.04
N ILE A 35 -10.33 12.14 -18.75
CA ILE A 35 -9.12 11.60 -18.12
C ILE A 35 -8.35 12.71 -17.39
N ASP A 36 -8.19 13.89 -18.01
CA ASP A 36 -7.59 15.08 -17.38
C ASP A 36 -8.29 15.41 -16.06
N TYR A 37 -9.62 15.50 -16.09
CA TYR A 37 -10.44 15.78 -14.90
C TYR A 37 -10.17 14.79 -13.76
N PHE A 38 -10.16 13.49 -14.05
CA PHE A 38 -9.93 12.48 -13.00
C PHE A 38 -8.48 12.41 -12.54
N ILE A 39 -7.51 12.72 -13.39
CA ILE A 39 -6.11 12.88 -12.96
C ILE A 39 -6.03 14.00 -11.90
N GLU A 40 -6.64 15.16 -12.15
CA GLU A 40 -6.63 16.27 -11.20
C GLU A 40 -7.31 15.91 -9.88
N GLN A 41 -8.45 15.20 -9.93
CA GLN A 41 -9.18 14.81 -8.72
C GLN A 41 -8.49 13.73 -7.88
N LEU A 42 -7.75 12.81 -8.53
CA LEU A 42 -7.09 11.68 -7.86
C LEU A 42 -5.64 11.97 -7.48
N GLN A 43 -5.08 13.08 -7.93
CA GLN A 43 -3.80 13.57 -7.42
C GLN A 43 -3.94 13.94 -5.94
N PHE A 44 -3.44 13.07 -5.07
CA PHE A 44 -3.25 13.40 -3.67
C PHE A 44 -2.32 14.62 -3.56
N PRO A 45 -2.60 15.58 -2.64
CA PRO A 45 -1.71 16.71 -2.44
C PRO A 45 -0.30 16.18 -2.12
N PRO A 46 0.75 16.69 -2.80
CA PRO A 46 2.11 16.26 -2.54
C PRO A 46 2.47 16.69 -1.11
N ASN A 47 2.54 15.73 -0.20
CA ASN A 47 2.83 15.89 1.22
C ASN A 47 1.68 16.41 2.10
N ILE A 48 0.85 15.48 2.58
CA ILE A 48 0.37 15.57 3.97
C ILE A 48 1.49 15.03 4.87
N GLY A 49 2.56 15.81 5.03
CA GLY A 49 3.59 15.62 6.06
C GLY A 49 4.55 14.44 5.86
N GLN A 50 5.84 14.78 5.79
CA GLN A 50 7.00 13.87 5.84
C GLN A 50 7.14 13.05 7.14
N ASN A 51 6.06 12.90 7.91
CA ASN A 51 5.96 12.13 9.15
C ASN A 51 4.62 11.39 9.27
N GLN A 52 3.88 11.19 8.17
CA GLN A 52 2.73 10.29 8.24
C GLN A 52 3.24 8.86 8.45
N PRO A 53 2.80 8.19 9.52
CA PRO A 53 3.15 6.80 9.74
C PRO A 53 2.62 6.01 8.54
N PHE A 54 3.44 5.09 8.05
CA PHE A 54 3.11 4.16 6.98
C PHE A 54 1.71 3.59 7.22
N GLN A 55 0.73 3.99 6.40
CA GLN A 55 -0.63 3.48 6.44
C GLN A 55 -0.84 2.61 5.20
N ASP A 56 -0.04 1.55 5.10
CA ASP A 56 -0.32 0.50 4.14
C ASP A 56 -1.25 -0.52 4.77
N VAL A 57 -2.07 -1.15 3.93
CA VAL A 57 -3.04 -2.16 4.30
C VAL A 57 -2.71 -3.42 3.53
N ILE A 58 -2.39 -4.47 4.25
CA ILE A 58 -2.13 -5.77 3.65
C ILE A 58 -3.40 -6.60 3.82
N CYS A 59 -3.96 -7.03 2.69
CA CYS A 59 -5.02 -8.04 2.66
C CYS A 59 -4.38 -9.36 2.25
N ALA A 60 -4.61 -10.41 3.04
CA ALA A 60 -4.11 -11.75 2.75
C ALA A 60 -5.24 -12.77 2.92
N PHE A 61 -5.09 -13.92 2.26
CA PHE A 61 -5.99 -15.04 2.46
C PHE A 61 -5.84 -15.59 3.87
N GLU A 62 -6.96 -16.03 4.44
CA GLU A 62 -6.97 -16.72 5.71
C GLU A 62 -6.08 -17.97 5.64
N ASN A 63 -5.32 -18.21 6.70
CA ASN A 63 -4.45 -19.38 6.87
C ASN A 63 -3.32 -19.54 5.82
N GLU A 64 -3.04 -18.50 5.03
CA GLU A 64 -1.86 -18.45 4.16
C GLU A 64 -0.75 -17.57 4.76
N PRO A 65 0.54 -17.92 4.57
CA PRO A 65 1.64 -17.06 4.94
C PRO A 65 1.54 -15.70 4.22
N ILE A 66 1.78 -14.62 4.96
CA ILE A 66 1.71 -13.27 4.41
C ILE A 66 3.12 -12.81 4.06
N HIS A 67 3.30 -12.32 2.84
CA HIS A 67 4.53 -11.74 2.34
C HIS A 67 4.29 -10.27 2.00
N ASP A 68 5.14 -9.40 2.53
CA ASP A 68 5.04 -7.96 2.33
C ASP A 68 6.40 -7.34 1.97
N ASP A 69 6.38 -6.30 1.14
CA ASP A 69 7.56 -5.59 0.65
C ASP A 69 7.78 -4.30 1.44
N LEU A 70 8.81 -4.32 2.27
CA LEU A 70 9.26 -3.19 3.07
C LEU A 70 10.25 -2.29 2.33
N THR A 71 10.41 -2.39 1.01
CA THR A 71 11.34 -1.52 0.24
C THR A 71 11.06 -0.03 0.44
N ALA A 72 9.80 0.36 0.66
CA ALA A 72 9.43 1.74 0.99
C ALA A 72 9.96 2.20 2.38
N PHE A 73 10.30 1.26 3.27
CA PHE A 73 10.96 1.55 4.53
C PHE A 73 12.47 1.62 4.34
N SER A 74 13.02 2.75 3.89
CA SER A 74 14.48 2.90 3.84
C SER A 74 15.07 2.82 5.26
N SER A 75 15.92 1.84 5.53
CA SER A 75 16.63 1.68 6.79
C SER A 75 18.10 1.37 6.54
N PRO A 76 19.02 1.77 7.44
CA PRO A 76 20.40 1.31 7.38
C PRO A 76 20.50 -0.22 7.31
N PRO A 77 21.46 -0.78 6.55
CA PRO A 77 21.64 -2.24 6.42
C PRO A 77 21.89 -2.94 7.77
N ASP A 78 22.54 -2.26 8.69
CA ASP A 78 22.90 -2.79 10.02
C ASP A 78 21.78 -2.62 11.06
N ALA A 79 20.61 -2.10 10.66
CA ALA A 79 19.50 -1.93 11.56
C ALA A 79 18.84 -3.26 11.93
N SER A 80 18.19 -3.29 13.09
CA SER A 80 17.25 -4.35 13.44
C SER A 80 15.82 -3.90 13.18
N LEU A 81 15.01 -4.83 12.68
CA LEU A 81 13.58 -4.70 12.57
C LEU A 81 12.94 -5.56 13.67
N ARG A 82 12.21 -4.90 14.57
CA ARG A 82 11.26 -5.57 15.45
C ARG A 82 9.87 -5.35 14.93
N TYR A 83 9.05 -6.38 14.91
CA TYR A 83 7.64 -6.25 14.60
C TYR A 83 6.76 -6.90 15.65
N GLN A 84 5.59 -6.30 15.85
CA GLN A 84 4.53 -6.82 16.71
C GLN A 84 3.25 -6.93 15.88
N LEU A 85 2.58 -8.06 16.00
CA LEU A 85 1.25 -8.26 15.46
C LEU A 85 0.26 -8.26 16.62
N LEU A 86 -0.66 -7.30 16.60
CA LEU A 86 -1.70 -7.17 17.60
C LEU A 86 -3.04 -7.57 17.00
N ASP A 87 -3.90 -8.20 17.79
CA ASP A 87 -5.29 -8.45 17.39
C ASP A 87 -6.17 -7.19 17.50
N LYS A 88 -7.45 -7.34 17.19
CA LYS A 88 -8.48 -6.30 17.35
C LYS A 88 -8.65 -5.78 18.79
N GLN A 89 -8.23 -6.53 19.82
CA GLN A 89 -8.20 -6.10 21.23
C GLN A 89 -6.89 -5.38 21.59
N ASN A 90 -5.96 -5.20 20.64
CA ASN A 90 -4.59 -4.75 20.85
C ASN A 90 -3.76 -5.69 21.75
N GLN A 91 -4.07 -6.98 21.80
CA GLN A 91 -3.20 -7.96 22.43
C GLN A 91 -2.15 -8.44 21.44
N ILE A 92 -0.90 -8.53 21.90
CA ILE A 92 0.22 -9.01 21.07
C ILE A 92 0.02 -10.52 20.85
N GLN A 93 -0.25 -10.89 19.61
CA GLN A 93 -0.36 -12.28 19.18
C GLN A 93 1.01 -12.84 18.77
N PHE A 94 1.86 -11.98 18.20
CA PHE A 94 3.18 -12.37 17.74
C PHE A 94 4.16 -11.20 17.84
N GLU A 95 5.41 -11.51 18.18
CA GLU A 95 6.51 -10.55 18.17
C GLU A 95 7.79 -11.22 17.71
N LYS A 96 8.55 -10.54 16.86
CA LYS A 96 9.87 -11.01 16.41
C LYS A 96 10.81 -9.84 16.15
N THR A 97 12.08 -10.07 16.46
CA THR A 97 13.18 -9.19 16.12
C THR A 97 14.10 -9.91 15.14
N MET A 98 14.47 -9.25 14.06
CA MET A 98 15.34 -9.78 13.02
C MET A 98 16.25 -8.69 12.45
N PRO A 99 17.34 -9.04 11.75
CA PRO A 99 18.08 -8.09 10.93
C PRO A 99 17.12 -7.40 9.94
N TYR A 100 17.38 -6.13 9.63
CA TYR A 100 16.57 -5.41 8.66
C TYR A 100 16.57 -6.14 7.32
N SER A 101 15.37 -6.29 6.74
CA SER A 101 15.14 -6.92 5.44
C SER A 101 14.01 -6.16 4.75
N THR A 102 14.10 -6.01 3.43
CA THR A 102 13.01 -5.46 2.62
C THR A 102 11.88 -6.46 2.42
N ALA A 103 12.02 -7.72 2.82
CA ALA A 103 10.96 -8.71 2.78
C ALA A 103 10.50 -9.06 4.19
N LEU A 104 9.21 -8.88 4.46
CA LEU A 104 8.55 -9.34 5.68
C LEU A 104 7.77 -10.61 5.39
N SER A 105 7.92 -11.61 6.26
CA SER A 105 7.09 -12.81 6.26
C SER A 105 6.42 -12.97 7.62
N LEU A 106 5.10 -13.05 7.60
CA LEU A 106 4.27 -13.33 8.76
C LEU A 106 3.70 -14.76 8.67
N PRO A 107 3.45 -15.41 9.82
CA PRO A 107 2.80 -16.72 9.82
C PRO A 107 1.37 -16.64 9.25
N ALA A 108 0.83 -17.80 8.92
CA ALA A 108 -0.59 -17.95 8.61
C ALA A 108 -1.46 -17.50 9.80
N LEU A 109 -2.48 -16.70 9.52
CA LEU A 109 -3.38 -16.12 10.53
C LEU A 109 -4.84 -16.49 10.23
N PRO A 110 -5.66 -16.74 11.26
CA PRO A 110 -7.10 -16.89 11.08
C PRO A 110 -7.74 -15.57 10.66
N PHE A 111 -8.92 -15.65 10.05
CA PHE A 111 -9.65 -14.49 9.58
C PHE A 111 -9.95 -13.51 10.72
N SER A 112 -9.31 -12.35 10.68
CA SER A 112 -9.54 -11.23 11.60
C SER A 112 -8.78 -10.00 11.09
N TYR A 113 -9.03 -8.87 11.76
CA TYR A 113 -8.22 -7.68 11.65
C TYR A 113 -7.08 -7.70 12.66
N TYR A 114 -5.89 -7.38 12.17
CA TYR A 114 -4.67 -7.29 12.95
C TYR A 114 -3.98 -5.97 12.70
N ARG A 115 -3.21 -5.52 13.68
CA ARG A 115 -2.36 -4.36 13.58
C ARG A 115 -0.91 -4.80 13.57
N LEU A 116 -0.22 -4.56 12.46
CA LEU A 116 1.22 -4.74 12.37
C LEU A 116 1.92 -3.44 12.80
N MET A 117 2.78 -3.53 13.80
CA MET A 117 3.64 -2.43 14.24
C MET A 117 5.09 -2.77 13.91
N LEU A 118 5.74 -1.90 13.14
CA LEU A 118 7.13 -2.04 12.74
C LEU A 118 8.00 -1.03 13.51
N PHE A 119 9.08 -1.54 14.09
CA PHE A 119 10.05 -0.77 14.85
C PHE A 119 11.42 -0.98 14.23
N VAL A 120 11.95 0.06 13.61
CA VAL A 120 13.32 0.09 13.10
C VAL A 120 14.12 1.01 14.02
N ALA A 121 15.32 0.60 14.41
CA ALA A 121 16.16 1.33 15.35
C ALA A 121 16.12 2.87 15.11
N GLN A 122 15.55 3.58 16.10
CA GLN A 122 15.30 5.04 16.20
C GLN A 122 14.05 5.64 15.51
N GLN A 123 13.19 4.89 14.82
CA GLN A 123 11.90 5.41 14.33
C GLN A 123 10.73 4.45 14.62
N MET A 124 9.76 4.92 15.41
CA MET A 124 8.48 4.24 15.64
C MET A 124 7.51 4.62 14.51
N ARG A 125 7.01 3.66 13.72
CA ARG A 125 5.93 3.91 12.75
C ARG A 125 4.78 2.93 12.99
N LYS A 126 3.56 3.45 13.13
CA LYS A 126 2.33 2.69 13.42
C LYS A 126 1.53 2.47 12.13
N CYS A 127 1.37 1.23 11.70
CA CYS A 127 0.39 0.91 10.66
C CYS A 127 -0.99 0.68 11.31
N ASN A 128 -2.06 1.18 10.69
CA ASN A 128 -3.45 1.02 11.14
C ASN A 128 -4.31 0.58 9.96
N ARG A 129 -5.23 -0.39 10.13
CA ARG A 129 -6.61 -0.22 9.60
C ARG A 129 -7.64 -1.27 10.06
N LEU A 130 -8.89 -0.84 9.85
CA LEU A 130 -10.22 -1.43 10.11
C LEU A 130 -10.27 -2.94 10.00
#